data_AF-D9PMX3-F1
#
_entry.id   AF-D9PMX3-F1
#
_cell.length_a   1.000
_cell.length_b   1.000
_cell.length_c   1.000
_cell.angle_alpha   90.00
_cell.angle_beta   90.00
_cell.angle_gamma   90.00
#
_symmetry.space_group_name_H-M   'P 1'
#
loop_
_entity.id
_entity.type
_entity.pdbx_description
1 polymer ?
#
loop_
_entity_poly.entity_id
_entity_poly.type
_entity_poly.pdbx_seq_one_letter_code
_entity_poly.pdbx_strand_id
1 'polypeptide(L)' 'SLAPELGNRALVLGEDHRLIYDGPIEPFLADIDKLVAANLVHSHRHRHGGLEHRHFHVHDWE' A
#
# COMPACT_ATOMS: atom_id res chain seq x y z
N SER A 1 -4.93 4.60 5.91
CA SER A 1 -3.60 4.57 6.57
C SER A 1 -3.25 5.99 6.94
N LEU A 2 -2.79 6.26 8.17
CA LEU A 2 -2.40 7.61 8.64
C LEU A 2 -0.99 8.01 8.17
N ALA A 3 -0.22 7.09 7.60
CA ALA A 3 1.17 7.33 7.22
C ALA A 3 1.36 8.53 6.26
N PRO A 4 0.58 8.70 5.16
CA PRO A 4 0.71 9.88 4.30
C PRO A 4 0.15 11.17 4.91
N GLU A 5 -0.71 11.06 5.94
CA GLU A 5 -1.24 12.23 6.65
C GLU A 5 -0.21 12.82 7.64
N LEU A 6 0.67 11.98 8.18
CA LEU A 6 1.60 12.35 9.26
C LEU A 6 3.07 12.40 8.83
N GLY A 7 3.42 11.89 7.65
CA GLY A 7 4.81 11.80 7.23
C GLY A 7 5.00 11.89 5.72
N ASN A 8 6.17 12.40 5.31
CA ASN A 8 6.52 12.61 3.90
C ASN A 8 7.57 11.59 3.39
N ARG A 9 8.09 10.73 4.27
CA ARG A 9 9.11 9.71 3.95
C ARG A 9 8.71 8.37 4.56
N ALA A 10 8.90 7.30 3.80
CA ALA A 10 8.67 5.94 4.22
C ALA A 10 9.99 5.16 4.30
N LEU A 11 10.18 4.44 5.41
CA LEU A 11 11.16 3.37 5.57
C LEU A 11 10.37 2.08 5.73
N VAL A 12 10.49 1.18 4.77
CA VAL A 12 9.63 0.00 4.69
C VAL A 12 10.47 -1.24 4.80
N LEU A 13 10.11 -2.09 5.75
CA LEU A 13 10.73 -3.40 5.94
C LEU A 13 9.86 -4.47 5.27
N GLY A 14 10.51 -5.40 4.57
CA GLY A 14 9.87 -6.64 4.13
C GLY A 14 9.70 -7.62 5.29
N GLU A 15 9.05 -8.74 5.02
CA GLU A 15 8.80 -9.79 6.03
C GLU A 15 10.09 -10.44 6.56
N ASP A 16 11.20 -10.32 5.82
CA ASP A 16 12.53 -10.74 6.25
C ASP A 16 13.26 -9.69 7.10
N HIS A 17 12.54 -8.66 7.54
CA HIS A 17 13.04 -7.50 8.29
C HIS A 17 14.14 -6.71 7.57
N ARG A 18 14.25 -6.82 6.25
CA ARG A 18 15.17 -5.99 5.45
C ARG A 18 14.47 -4.79 4.87
N LEU A 19 15.22 -3.71 4.72
CA LEU A 19 14.72 -2.49 4.07
C LEU A 19 14.46 -2.76 2.58
N ILE A 20 13.22 -2.55 2.16
CA ILE A 20 12.77 -2.72 0.77
C ILE A 20 12.41 -1.38 0.12
N TYR A 21 12.26 -0.31 0.92
CA TYR A 21 12.05 1.03 0.42
C TYR A 21 12.58 2.09 1.40
N ASP A 22 13.20 3.13 0.84
CA ASP A 22 13.55 4.38 1.52
C ASP A 22 13.32 5.54 0.55
N GLY A 23 12.34 6.38 0.84
CA GLY A 23 12.01 7.50 -0.03
C GLY A 23 10.69 8.18 0.31
N PRO A 24 10.19 9.08 -0.55
CA PRO A 24 8.93 9.77 -0.34
C PRO A 24 7.76 8.78 -0.20
N ILE A 25 6.76 9.11 0.62
CA ILE A 25 5.67 8.18 0.92
C ILE A 25 4.71 8.01 -0.25
N GLU A 26 4.44 9.07 -1.01
CA GLU A 26 3.44 9.06 -2.08
C GLU A 26 3.81 8.11 -3.22
N PRO A 27 5.07 8.11 -3.73
CA PRO A 27 5.52 7.12 -4.70
C PRO A 27 5.47 5.68 -4.20
N PHE A 28 5.70 5.45 -2.90
CA PHE A 28 5.61 4.11 -2.32
C PHE A 28 4.16 3.61 -2.29
N LEU A 29 3.22 4.44 -1.86
CA LEU A 29 1.79 4.08 -1.81
C LEU A 29 1.18 3.88 -3.21
N ALA A 30 1.77 4.45 -4.25
CA ALA A 30 1.37 4.23 -5.64
C ALA A 30 1.94 2.93 -6.24
N ASP A 31 2.88 2.25 -5.57
CA ASP A 31 3.61 1.09 -6.08
C ASP A 31 3.04 -0.22 -5.49
N ILE A 32 2.08 -0.82 -6.22
CA ILE A 32 1.40 -2.05 -5.78
C ILE A 32 2.38 -3.21 -5.54
N ASP A 33 3.42 -3.36 -6.37
CA ASP A 33 4.37 -4.45 -6.23
C ASP A 33 5.15 -4.32 -4.92
N LYS A 34 5.56 -3.10 -4.56
CA LYS A 34 6.18 -2.83 -3.26
C LYS A 34 5.23 -3.01 -2.09
N LEU A 35 3.96 -2.63 -2.24
CA LEU A 35 2.95 -2.85 -1.20
C LEU A 35 2.71 -4.34 -0.95
N VAL A 36 2.73 -5.16 -1.99
CA VAL A 36 2.65 -6.62 -1.87
C VAL A 36 3.92 -7.17 -1.21
N ALA A 37 5.11 -6.73 -1.63
CA ALA A 37 6.38 -7.13 -1.02
C ALA A 37 6.50 -6.73 0.46
N ALA A 38 5.85 -5.62 0.84
CA ALA A 38 5.73 -5.14 2.22
C ALA A 38 4.60 -5.83 3.01
N ASN A 39 3.86 -6.76 2.39
CA ASN A 39 2.70 -7.41 2.96
C ASN A 39 1.58 -6.43 3.41
N LEU A 40 1.49 -5.25 2.79
CA LEU A 40 0.52 -4.19 3.12
C LEU A 40 -0.78 -4.31 2.30
N VAL A 41 -0.75 -5.04 1.18
CA VAL A 41 -1.92 -5.29 0.34
C VAL A 41 -1.97 -6.77 0.00
N HIS A 42 -3.11 -7.41 0.24
CA HIS A 42 -3.39 -8.78 -0.19
C HIS A 42 -4.31 -8.74 -1.41
N SER A 43 -3.95 -9.44 -2.48
CA SER A 43 -4.84 -9.62 -3.63
C SER A 43 -5.71 -10.86 -3.43
N HIS A 44 -6.94 -10.67 -2.94
CA HIS A 44 -7.97 -11.71 -3.00
C HIS A 44 -8.67 -11.63 -4.36
N ARG A 45 -8.33 -12.55 -5.27
CA ARG A 45 -8.90 -12.61 -6.61
C ARG A 45 -10.33 -13.18 -6.55
N HIS A 46 -11.33 -12.33 -6.36
CA HIS A 46 -12.74 -12.74 -6.46
C HIS A 46 -13.19 -12.73 -7.92
N ARG A 47 -13.45 -13.92 -8.49
CA ARG A 47 -14.05 -14.07 -9.83
C ARG A 47 -15.58 -14.04 -9.70
N HIS A 48 -16.18 -12.86 -9.76
CA HIS A 48 -17.63 -12.70 -9.92
C HIS A 48 -17.92 -11.92 -11.21
N GLY A 49 -18.57 -12.56 -12.17
CA GLY A 49 -19.44 -11.89 -13.16
C GLY A 49 -18.90 -10.79 -14.08
N GLY A 50 -17.61 -10.47 -14.14
CA GLY A 50 -17.01 -9.63 -15.19
C GLY A 50 -16.65 -8.17 -14.83
N LEU A 51 -16.71 -7.75 -13.56
CA LEU A 51 -16.11 -6.48 -13.12
C LEU A 51 -15.34 -6.70 -11.80
N GLU A 52 -14.02 -6.44 -11.83
CA GLU A 52 -13.18 -6.39 -10.63
C GLU A 52 -13.33 -5.02 -9.94
N HIS A 53 -13.70 -5.01 -8.66
CA HIS A 53 -13.64 -3.80 -7.82
C HIS A 53 -12.45 -3.89 -6.86
N ARG A 54 -11.53 -2.92 -6.94
CA ARG A 54 -10.54 -2.64 -5.89
C ARG A 54 -11.04 -1.46 -5.07
N HIS A 55 -11.26 -1.65 -3.78
CA HIS A 55 -11.61 -0.56 -2.87
C HIS A 55 -10.32 0.02 -2.28
N PHE A 56 -10.03 1.28 -2.58
CA PHE A 56 -9.05 2.09 -1.85
C PHE A 56 -9.80 2.81 -0.74
N HIS A 57 -9.42 2.57 0.52
CA HIS A 57 -9.95 3.33 1.64
C HIS A 57 -9.23 4.68 1.73
N VAL A 58 -9.88 5.73 1.22
CA VAL A 58 -9.52 7.12 1.49
C VAL A 58 -10.26 7.52 2.76
N HIS A 59 -9.54 7.84 3.83
CA HIS A 59 -10.13 8.48 5.00
C HIS A 59 -10.23 9.97 4.70
N ASP A 60 -11.37 10.38 4.15
CA ASP A 60 -11.80 11.77 4.19
C ASP A 60 -12.47 11.98 5.56
N TRP A 61 -11.96 12.90 6.37
CA TRP A 61 -12.63 13.35 7.58
C TRP A 61 -12.64 14.88 7.57
N GLU A 62 -13.84 15.46 7.49
CA GLU A 62 -14.16 16.80 8.02
C GLU A 62 -14.17 16.77 9.55
#